data_AF-M7BXA5-F1
#
_entry.id   AF-M7BXA5-F1
#
_cell.length_a   1.000
_cell.length_b   1.000
_cell.length_c   1.000
_cell.angle_alpha   90.00
_cell.angle_beta   90.00
_cell.angle_gamma   90.00
#
_symmetry.space_group_name_H-M   'P 1'
#
loop_
_entity.id
_entity.type
_entity.pdbx_description
1 polymer ?
#
loop_
_entity_poly.entity_id
_entity_poly.type
_entity_poly.pdbx_seq_one_letter_code
_entity_poly.pdbx_strand_id
1 'polypeptide(L)' 'MALQACLDMADTAARTTATAVVMCRSSRLSASGIPKDLQTKVEDLPFDKDKLFSRKTDKVLHIRKDSRDTLHTLGI' A
#
# COMPACT_ATOMS: atom_id res chain seq x y z
N MET A 1 -7.26 -35.72 11.83
CA MET A 1 -7.98 -35.09 10.70
C MET A 1 -8.49 -33.68 11.04
N ALA A 2 -9.12 -33.46 12.20
CA ALA A 2 -9.61 -32.12 12.58
C ALA A 2 -8.52 -31.03 12.65
N LEU A 3 -7.33 -31.34 13.19
CA LEU A 3 -6.22 -30.38 13.27
C LEU A 3 -5.74 -29.90 11.90
N GLN A 4 -5.60 -30.83 10.94
CA GLN A 4 -5.18 -30.49 9.58
C GLN A 4 -6.22 -29.59 8.90
N ALA A 5 -7.50 -29.93 9.03
CA ALA A 5 -8.59 -29.09 8.51
C ALA A 5 -8.58 -27.69 9.13
N CYS A 6 -8.30 -27.57 10.43
CA CYS A 6 -8.14 -26.27 11.09
C CYS A 6 -6.95 -25.46 10.54
N LEU A 7 -5.81 -26.10 10.27
CA LEU A 7 -4.65 -25.44 9.67
C LEU A 7 -4.95 -24.96 8.25
N ASP A 8 -5.59 -25.80 7.43
CA ASP A 8 -5.92 -25.46 6.04
C ASP A 8 -6.95 -24.32 5.97
N MET A 9 -7.92 -24.28 6.90
CA MET A 9 -8.86 -23.16 7.04
C MET A 9 -8.15 -21.87 7.47
N ALA A 10 -7.22 -21.95 8.43
CA ALA A 10 -6.46 -20.79 8.88
C ALA A 10 -5.57 -20.22 7.77
N ASP A 11 -4.90 -21.07 7.00
CA ASP A 11 -4.10 -20.66 5.83
C ASP A 11 -4.99 -20.01 4.77
N THR A 12 -6.13 -20.62 4.45
CA THR A 12 -7.08 -20.07 3.49
C THR A 12 -7.59 -18.69 3.94
N ALA A 13 -7.97 -18.55 5.21
CA ALA A 13 -8.40 -17.27 5.77
C ALA A 13 -7.29 -16.21 5.72
N ALA A 14 -6.04 -16.59 6.02
CA ALA A 14 -4.90 -15.69 5.94
C ALA A 14 -4.66 -15.21 4.50
N ARG A 15 -4.66 -16.12 3.52
CA ARG A 15 -4.49 -15.78 2.10
C ARG A 15 -5.63 -14.91 1.58
N THR A 16 -6.88 -15.25 1.86
CA THR A 16 -8.05 -14.45 1.46
C THR A 16 -7.97 -13.04 2.03
N THR A 17 -7.58 -12.91 3.29
CA THR A 17 -7.38 -11.61 3.94
C THR A 17 -6.26 -10.81 3.26
N ALA A 18 -5.11 -11.44 2.97
CA ALA A 18 -4.01 -10.81 2.27
C ALA A 18 -4.44 -10.32 0.87
N THR A 19 -5.16 -11.15 0.11
CA THR A 19 -5.69 -10.78 -1.20
C THR A 19 -6.65 -9.59 -1.12
N ALA A 20 -7.59 -9.59 -0.16
CA ALA A 20 -8.52 -8.49 0.02
C ALA A 20 -7.82 -7.16 0.34
N VAL A 21 -6.77 -7.20 1.17
CA VAL A 21 -5.94 -6.02 1.49
C VAL A 21 -5.21 -5.50 0.25
N VAL A 22 -4.62 -6.38 -0.55
CA VAL A 22 -3.96 -6.01 -1.81
C VAL A 22 -4.94 -5.37 -2.78
N MET A 23 -6.11 -5.98 -3.00
CA MET A 23 -7.14 -5.42 -3.87
C MET A 23 -7.63 -4.05 -3.39
N CYS A 24 -7.83 -3.88 -2.08
CA CYS A 24 -8.23 -2.61 -1.50
C CYS A 24 -7.15 -1.53 -1.69
N ARG A 25 -5.87 -1.88 -1.53
CA ARG A 25 -4.73 -0.99 -1.79
C ARG A 25 -4.68 -0.55 -3.24
N SER A 26 -4.68 -1.48 -4.20
CA SER A 26 -4.57 -1.14 -5.62
C SER A 26 -5.77 -0.32 -6.11
N SER A 27 -6.98 -0.61 -5.62
CA SER A 27 -8.17 0.21 -5.89
C SER A 27 -8.02 1.65 -5.37
N ARG A 28 -7.55 1.83 -4.13
CA ARG A 28 -7.35 3.15 -3.53
C ARG A 28 -6.20 3.92 -4.16
N LEU A 29 -5.09 3.25 -4.50
CA LEU A 29 -3.97 3.85 -5.22
C LEU A 29 -4.39 4.31 -6.60
N SER A 30 -5.14 3.49 -7.34
CA SER A 30 -5.66 3.86 -8.66
C SER A 30 -6.59 5.09 -8.58
N ALA A 31 -7.42 5.18 -7.54
CA ALA A 31 -8.32 6.32 -7.33
C ALA A 31 -7.59 7.60 -6.85
N SER A 32 -6.38 7.49 -6.32
CA SER A 32 -5.66 8.62 -5.70
C SER A 32 -5.03 9.61 -6.67
N GLY A 33 -5.06 9.33 -7.99
CA GLY A 33 -4.41 10.16 -9.01
C GLY A 33 -2.87 10.18 -8.90
N ILE A 34 -2.28 9.29 -8.11
CA ILE A 34 -0.84 9.18 -7.93
C ILE A 34 -0.19 8.64 -9.24
N PRO A 35 0.92 9.23 -9.73
CA PRO A 35 1.66 8.72 -10.88
C PRO A 35 2.13 7.27 -10.67
N LYS A 36 2.14 6.47 -11.74
CA LYS A 36 2.46 5.04 -11.70
C LYS A 36 3.80 4.71 -11.03
N ASP A 37 4.82 5.56 -11.21
CA ASP A 37 6.14 5.39 -10.58
C ASP A 37 6.11 5.47 -9.04
N LEU A 38 5.15 6.20 -8.49
CA LEU A 38 4.92 6.24 -7.05
C LEU A 38 4.00 5.11 -6.58
N GLN A 39 3.09 4.61 -7.43
CA GLN A 39 2.20 3.51 -7.05
C GLN A 39 3.01 2.26 -6.73
N THR A 40 3.98 1.90 -7.59
CA THR A 40 4.89 0.77 -7.35
C THR A 40 5.67 0.92 -6.04
N LYS A 41 6.22 2.11 -5.74
CA LYS A 41 6.94 2.36 -4.48
C LYS A 41 6.06 2.26 -3.23
N VAL A 42 4.75 2.47 -3.37
CA VAL A 42 3.79 2.36 -2.27
C VAL A 42 3.23 0.94 -2.16
N GLU A 43 3.07 0.22 -3.27
CA GLU A 43 2.69 -1.20 -3.31
C GLU A 43 3.77 -2.11 -2.72
N ASP A 44 5.05 -1.82 -2.99
CA ASP A 44 6.20 -2.56 -2.44
C ASP A 44 6.38 -2.41 -0.92
N LEU A 45 5.59 -1.53 -0.30
CA LEU A 45 5.72 -1.22 1.11
C LEU A 45 4.90 -2.19 1.98
N PRO A 46 5.48 -2.76 3.04
CA PRO A 46 4.79 -3.74 3.89
C PRO A 46 3.49 -3.19 4.49
N PHE A 47 2.55 -4.11 4.77
CA PHE A 47 1.31 -3.79 5.47
C PHE A 47 1.59 -3.45 6.93
N ASP A 48 1.07 -2.31 7.37
CA ASP A 48 1.08 -1.91 8.76
C ASP A 48 -0.26 -2.37 9.33
N LYS A 49 -0.24 -3.20 10.37
CA LYS A 49 -1.44 -3.94 10.82
C LYS A 49 -2.64 -3.03 11.12
N ASP A 50 -2.35 -1.78 11.48
CA ASP A 50 -3.33 -0.75 11.84
C ASP A 50 -3.74 0.15 10.65
N LYS A 51 -2.94 0.20 9.59
CA LYS A 51 -3.15 1.12 8.46
C LYS A 51 -2.86 0.43 7.12
N LEU A 52 -3.74 0.67 6.16
CA LEU A 52 -3.58 0.14 4.81
C LEU A 52 -2.28 0.55 4.13
N PHE A 53 -1.56 1.57 4.59
CA PHE A 53 -0.21 1.89 4.12
C PHE A 53 0.72 2.02 5.32
N SER A 54 1.98 1.62 5.15
CA SER A 54 2.99 1.81 6.18
C SER A 54 3.29 3.30 6.37
N ARG A 55 3.66 3.69 7.60
CA ARG A 55 4.11 5.05 7.92
C ARG A 55 5.22 5.58 6.99
N LYS A 56 5.98 4.71 6.31
CA LYS A 56 6.97 5.15 5.31
C LYS A 56 6.32 5.70 4.03
N THR A 57 5.06 5.34 3.72
CA THR A 57 4.29 5.90 2.60
C THR A 57 4.12 7.41 2.74
N ASP A 58 3.78 7.90 3.94
CA ASP A 58 3.66 9.34 4.17
C ASP A 58 4.95 10.09 3.86
N LYS A 59 6.11 9.50 4.19
CA LYS A 59 7.42 10.10 3.89
C LYS A 59 7.66 10.20 2.38
N VAL A 60 7.34 9.16 1.62
CA VAL A 60 7.46 9.17 0.15
C VAL A 60 6.55 10.22 -0.48
N LEU A 61 5.32 10.37 0.04
CA LEU A 61 4.38 11.37 -0.43
C LEU A 61 4.83 12.81 -0.06
N HIS A 62 5.38 13.02 1.13
CA HIS A 62 5.87 14.32 1.57
C HIS A 62 7.09 14.78 0.78
N ILE A 63 8.09 13.91 0.57
CA ILE A 63 9.29 14.24 -0.22
C ILE A 63 8.92 14.77 -1.61
N ARG A 64 7.90 14.19 -2.24
CA ARG A 64 7.43 14.67 -3.55
C ARG A 64 6.69 16.00 -3.48
N LYS A 65 5.96 16.26 -2.40
CA LYS A 65 5.30 17.55 -2.21
C LYS A 65 6.34 18.65 -2.07
N ASP A 66 7.34 18.43 -1.23
CA ASP A 66 8.45 19.36 -1.04
C ASP A 66 9.24 19.59 -2.35
N SER A 67 9.45 18.53 -3.14
CA SER A 67 10.07 18.64 -4.48
C SER A 67 9.22 19.45 -5.46
N ARG A 68 7.89 19.24 -5.49
CA ARG A 68 6.97 20.00 -6.34
C ARG A 68 6.91 21.47 -5.94
N ASP A 69 6.86 21.73 -4.64
CA ASP A 69 6.81 23.09 -4.09
C ASP A 69 8.14 23.82 -4.36
N THR A 70 9.26 23.09 -4.32
CA THR A 70 10.59 23.61 -4.70
C THR A 70 10.66 23.95 -6.19
N LEU A 71 10.19 23.06 -7.08
CA LEU A 71 10.17 23.32 -8.52
C LEU A 71 9.25 24.49 -8.88
N HIS A 72 8.07 24.55 -8.25
CA HIS A 72 7.14 25.67 -8.40
C HIS A 72 7.75 26.99 -7.93
N THR A 73 8.48 26.99 -6.81
CA THR A 73 9.21 28.18 -6.32
C THR A 73 10.32 28.59 -7.28
N LEU A 74 10.96 27.62 -7.95
CA LEU A 74 12.00 27.86 -8.94
C LEU A 74 11.44 28.25 -10.32
N GLY A 75 10.11 28.23 -10.50
CA GLY A 75 9.44 28.62 -11.74
C GLY A 75 9.62 27.63 -12.89
N ILE A 76 9.92 26.36 -12.60
CA ILE A 76 10.11 25.27 -13.58
C ILE A 76 8.86 24.39 -13.65
#